data_AF-A0A7S1VCZ4-F1
#
_entry.id   AF-A0A7S1VCZ4-F1
#
_cell.length_a   1.000
_cell.length_b   1.000
_cell.length_c   1.000
_cell.angle_alpha   90.00
_cell.angle_beta   90.00
_cell.angle_gamma   90.00
#
_symmetry.space_group_name_H-M   'P 1'
#
loop_
_entity.id
_entity.type
_entity.pdbx_description
1 polymer ?
#
loop_
_entity_poly.entity_id
_entity_poly.type
_entity_poly.pdbx_seq_one_letter_code
_entity_poly.pdbx_strand_id
1 'polypeptide(L)'
;ATLDELGWIPSSPADVPNKAALYQHRLAGDPVLQRVYGPVLAQATNSLFAQWNLVKHSGMMMDVSTPVPQRLKSLQTQAQAILNLAGRVGNLNDATIAKMTNMVAHMG
;
A
#
# COMPACT_ATOMS: atom_id res chain seq x y z
N ALA A 1 -13.07 10.88 2.58
CA ALA A 1 -12.51 10.41 1.30
C ALA A 1 -11.42 9.41 1.59
N THR A 2 -11.76 8.11 1.57
CA THR A 2 -10.76 7.04 1.73
C THR A 2 -9.90 6.96 0.48
N LEU A 3 -8.61 6.64 0.62
CA LEU A 3 -7.61 6.66 -0.46
C LEU A 3 -7.96 5.76 -1.67
N ASP A 4 -8.85 4.80 -1.46
CA ASP A 4 -9.52 3.99 -2.47
C ASP A 4 -10.45 4.80 -3.39
N GLU A 5 -11.19 5.78 -2.85
CA GLU A 5 -12.12 6.63 -3.60
C GLU A 5 -11.41 7.59 -4.55
N LEU A 6 -10.14 7.90 -4.27
CA LEU A 6 -9.33 8.65 -5.21
C LEU A 6 -8.93 7.77 -6.41
N GLY A 7 -8.89 6.44 -6.24
CA GLY A 7 -8.43 5.46 -7.23
C GLY A 7 -6.91 5.38 -7.32
N TRP A 8 -6.22 5.70 -6.23
CA TRP A 8 -4.80 6.07 -6.25
C TRP A 8 -3.90 5.05 -5.55
N ILE A 9 -4.48 4.11 -4.81
CA ILE A 9 -3.75 2.99 -4.23
C ILE A 9 -3.82 1.81 -5.21
N PRO A 10 -2.69 1.16 -5.55
CA PRO A 10 -2.72 -0.04 -6.36
C PRO A 10 -3.34 -1.19 -5.55
N SER A 11 -4.40 -1.77 -6.08
CA SER A 11 -5.03 -2.99 -5.55
C SER A 11 -4.19 -4.24 -5.82
N SER A 12 -3.39 -4.22 -6.89
CA SER A 12 -2.56 -5.33 -7.30
C SER A 12 -1.22 -4.86 -7.89
N PRO A 13 -0.21 -5.74 -8.00
CA PRO A 13 1.05 -5.42 -8.67
C PRO A 13 0.86 -5.02 -10.15
N ALA A 14 -0.18 -5.53 -10.81
CA ALA A 14 -0.49 -5.22 -12.20
C ALA A 14 -0.92 -3.75 -12.39
N ASP A 15 -1.51 -3.14 -11.36
CA ASP A 15 -1.98 -1.76 -11.41
C ASP A 15 -0.84 -0.74 -11.24
N VAL A 16 0.29 -1.18 -10.68
CA VAL A 16 1.40 -0.30 -10.28
C VAL A 16 1.93 0.58 -11.42
N PRO A 17 2.19 0.07 -12.65
CA PRO A 17 2.67 0.92 -13.74
C PRO A 17 1.67 2.02 -14.12
N ASN A 18 0.39 1.68 -14.21
CA ASN A 18 -0.67 2.61 -14.57
C ASN A 18 -0.86 3.69 -13.49
N LYS A 19 -0.86 3.29 -12.22
CA LYS A 19 -0.94 4.25 -11.11
C LYS A 19 0.31 5.13 -11.07
N ALA A 20 1.51 4.58 -11.25
CA ALA A 20 2.75 5.34 -11.24
C ALA A 20 2.77 6.44 -12.30
N ALA A 21 2.35 6.13 -13.53
CA ALA A 21 2.23 7.11 -14.60
C ALA A 21 1.23 8.22 -14.27
N LEU A 22 0.06 7.87 -13.70
CA LEU A 22 -0.94 8.84 -13.25
C LEU A 22 -0.37 9.78 -12.17
N TYR A 23 0.38 9.24 -11.21
CA TYR A 23 1.02 10.02 -10.17
C TYR A 23 2.09 10.95 -10.72
N GLN A 24 3.00 10.45 -11.55
CA GLN A 24 4.06 11.28 -12.15
C GLN A 24 3.47 12.45 -12.95
N HIS A 25 2.42 12.19 -13.72
CA HIS A 25 1.72 13.23 -14.47
C HIS A 25 1.04 14.28 -13.55
N ARG A 26 0.40 13.85 -12.45
CA ARG A 26 -0.27 14.78 -11.52
C ARG A 26 0.70 15.52 -10.60
N LEU A 27 1.76 14.84 -10.16
CA LEU A 27 2.78 15.42 -9.28
C LEU A 27 3.56 16.54 -9.96
N ALA A 28 3.73 16.52 -11.29
CA ALA A 28 4.38 17.60 -12.01
C ALA A 28 3.67 18.97 -11.86
N GLY A 29 2.36 18.98 -11.57
CA GLY A 29 1.57 20.22 -11.48
C GLY A 29 0.98 20.54 -10.10
N ASP A 30 1.07 19.64 -9.12
CA ASP A 30 0.38 19.78 -7.83
C ASP A 30 1.36 19.71 -6.63
N PRO A 31 1.80 20.86 -6.08
CA PRO A 31 2.72 20.89 -4.94
C PRO A 31 2.09 20.44 -3.62
N VAL A 32 0.77 20.45 -3.49
CA VAL A 32 0.08 19.87 -2.32
C VAL A 32 0.20 18.36 -2.40
N LEU A 33 -0.10 17.81 -3.57
CA LEU A 33 0.01 16.38 -3.82
C LEU A 33 1.43 15.85 -3.61
N GLN A 34 2.45 16.59 -4.06
CA GLN A 34 3.86 16.24 -3.81
C GLN A 34 4.17 16.09 -2.31
N ARG A 35 3.55 16.90 -1.45
CA ARG A 35 3.78 16.85 0.01
C ARG A 35 2.97 15.75 0.69
N VAL A 36 1.75 15.48 0.23
CA VAL A 36 0.84 14.54 0.91
C VAL A 36 0.94 13.11 0.38
N TYR A 37 1.43 12.90 -0.84
CA TYR A 37 1.53 11.58 -1.47
C TYR A 37 2.30 10.56 -0.61
N GLY A 38 3.48 10.93 -0.11
CA GLY A 38 4.28 10.03 0.73
C GLY A 38 3.63 9.63 2.05
N PRO A 39 3.16 10.61 2.85
CA PRO A 39 2.36 10.33 4.03
C PRO A 39 1.15 9.43 3.76
N VAL A 40 0.47 9.66 2.63
CA VAL A 40 -0.68 8.87 2.18
C VAL A 40 -0.30 7.42 1.91
N LEU A 41 0.78 7.17 1.15
CA LEU A 41 1.23 5.80 0.89
C LEU A 41 1.67 5.10 2.17
N ALA A 42 2.39 5.79 3.05
CA ALA A 42 2.82 5.24 4.33
C ALA A 42 1.63 4.87 5.22
N GLN A 43 0.59 5.70 5.25
CA GLN A 43 -0.65 5.42 5.98
C GLN A 43 -1.39 4.21 5.39
N ALA A 44 -1.43 4.09 4.06
CA ALA A 44 -2.03 2.92 3.40
C ALA A 44 -1.26 1.64 3.74
N THR A 45 0.08 1.64 3.67
CA THR A 45 0.90 0.49 4.08
C THR A 45 0.71 0.14 5.56
N ASN A 46 0.62 1.15 6.45
CA ASN A 46 0.36 0.92 7.87
C ASN A 46 -1.03 0.31 8.12
N SER A 47 -2.04 0.73 7.36
CA SER A 47 -3.40 0.18 7.46
C SER A 47 -3.45 -1.27 7.00
N LEU A 48 -2.71 -1.64 5.95
CA LEU A 48 -2.57 -3.02 5.49
C LEU A 48 -1.80 -3.88 6.51
N PHE A 49 -0.76 -3.33 7.14
CA PHE A 49 -0.02 -4.01 8.20
C PHE A 49 -0.88 -4.29 9.44
N ALA A 50 -1.68 -3.31 9.86
CA ALA A 50 -2.65 -3.51 10.94
C ALA A 50 -3.66 -4.62 10.60
N GLN A 51 -4.22 -4.61 9.37
CA GLN A 51 -5.14 -5.65 8.91
C GLN A 51 -4.46 -7.03 8.85
N TRP A 52 -3.22 -7.11 8.36
CA TRP A 52 -2.47 -8.35 8.32
C TRP A 52 -2.25 -8.91 9.72
N ASN A 53 -1.89 -8.06 10.68
CA ASN A 53 -1.75 -8.48 12.09
C ASN A 53 -3.09 -8.95 12.67
N LEU A 54 -4.20 -8.26 12.38
CA LEU A 54 -5.52 -8.69 12.83
C LEU A 54 -5.88 -10.07 12.27
N VAL A 55 -5.69 -10.30 10.97
CA VAL A 55 -5.98 -11.59 10.31
C VAL A 55 -5.04 -12.70 10.82
N LYS A 56 -3.77 -12.40 11.09
CA LYS A 56 -2.79 -13.36 11.59
C LYS A 56 -3.12 -13.84 13.00
N HIS A 57 -3.62 -12.93 13.85
CA HIS A 57 -3.94 -13.22 15.25
C HIS A 57 -5.42 -13.49 15.50
N SER A 58 -6.28 -13.40 14.47
CA SER A 58 -7.69 -13.76 14.59
C SER A 58 -7.82 -15.28 14.68
N GLY A 59 -7.77 -15.82 15.89
CA GLY A 59 -8.03 -17.23 16.20
C GLY A 59 -9.51 -17.60 16.17
N MET A 60 -10.31 -17.07 15.24
CA MET A 60 -11.76 -17.29 15.21
C MET A 60 -12.20 -18.23 14.10
N MET A 61 -12.88 -19.30 14.51
CA MET A 61 -13.71 -20.19 13.70
C MET A 61 -14.84 -19.37 13.07
N MET A 62 -14.70 -18.95 11.82
CA MET A 62 -15.84 -18.47 11.03
C MET A 62 -15.71 -18.93 9.58
N ASP A 63 -16.82 -19.44 9.07
CA ASP A 63 -17.06 -19.71 7.66
C ASP A 63 -16.69 -18.47 6.84
N VAL A 64 -15.54 -18.55 6.19
CA VAL A 64 -14.94 -17.44 5.47
C VAL A 64 -14.55 -17.98 4.11
N SER A 65 -15.19 -17.46 3.07
CA SER A 65 -15.05 -17.84 1.66
C SER A 65 -13.64 -17.60 1.08
N THR A 66 -12.66 -17.18 1.89
CA THR A 66 -11.26 -16.98 1.51
C THR A 66 -10.34 -17.40 2.66
N PRO A 67 -9.60 -18.53 2.54
CA PRO A 67 -8.72 -19.01 3.59
C PRO A 67 -7.82 -17.90 4.17
N VAL A 68 -7.63 -17.91 5.50
CA VAL A 68 -6.73 -16.97 6.20
C VAL A 68 -5.36 -16.81 5.51
N PRO A 69 -4.68 -17.89 5.07
CA PRO A 69 -3.42 -17.76 4.33
C PRO A 69 -3.55 -16.95 3.02
N GLN A 70 -4.67 -17.08 2.31
CA GLN A 70 -4.92 -16.34 1.08
C GLN A 70 -5.19 -14.85 1.36
N ARG A 71 -5.90 -14.53 2.45
CA ARG A 71 -6.09 -13.14 2.90
C ARG A 71 -4.78 -12.48 3.30
N LEU A 72 -3.94 -13.16 4.09
CA LEU A 72 -2.60 -12.67 4.46
C LEU A 72 -1.74 -12.41 3.23
N LYS A 73 -1.72 -13.35 2.28
CA LYS A 73 -1.02 -13.19 1.00
C LYS A 73 -1.55 -12.01 0.19
N SER A 74 -2.87 -11.82 0.14
CA SER A 74 -3.49 -10.68 -0.55
C SER A 74 -3.05 -9.35 0.05
N LEU A 75 -3.08 -9.23 1.38
CA LEU A 75 -2.66 -8.02 2.10
C LEU A 75 -1.17 -7.72 1.89
N GLN A 76 -0.32 -8.74 1.96
CA GLN A 76 1.11 -8.61 1.67
C GLN A 76 1.34 -8.18 0.20
N THR A 77 0.63 -8.79 -0.74
CA THR A 77 0.74 -8.48 -2.17
C THR A 77 0.34 -7.04 -2.47
N GLN A 78 -0.72 -6.54 -1.82
CA GLN A 78 -1.15 -5.15 -1.95
C GLN A 78 -0.13 -4.19 -1.31
N ALA A 79 0.40 -4.51 -0.12
CA ALA A 79 1.41 -3.70 0.54
C ALA A 79 2.71 -3.59 -0.29
N GLN A 80 3.12 -4.70 -0.92
CA GLN A 80 4.23 -4.72 -1.87
C GLN A 80 3.94 -3.88 -3.12
N ALA A 81 2.71 -3.90 -3.63
CA ALA A 81 2.31 -3.05 -4.77
C ALA A 81 2.43 -1.55 -4.44
N ILE A 82 2.04 -1.14 -3.24
CA ILE A 82 2.21 0.23 -2.75
C ILE A 82 3.69 0.61 -2.64
N LEU A 83 4.54 -0.28 -2.12
CA LEU A 83 5.99 -0.05 -2.04
C LEU A 83 6.62 0.09 -3.43
N ASN A 84 6.21 -0.76 -4.39
CA ASN A 84 6.68 -0.70 -5.76
C ASN A 84 6.24 0.60 -6.46
N LEU A 85 5.01 1.06 -6.18
CA LEU A 85 4.53 2.36 -6.64
C LEU A 85 5.37 3.51 -6.09
N ALA A 86 5.63 3.51 -4.77
CA ALA A 86 6.48 4.47 -4.10
C ALA A 86 7.86 4.59 -4.75
N GLY A 87 8.51 3.45 -5.04
CA GLY A 87 9.80 3.43 -5.71
C GLY A 87 9.76 3.92 -7.17
N ARG A 88 8.66 3.69 -7.90
CA ARG A 88 8.52 4.10 -9.31
C ARG A 88 8.23 5.58 -9.49
N VAL A 89 7.36 6.14 -8.64
CA VAL A 89 6.97 7.55 -8.75
C VAL A 89 8.14 8.47 -8.42
N GLY A 90 9.04 8.03 -7.54
CA GLY A 90 10.10 8.87 -6.99
C GLY A 90 9.53 9.98 -6.10
N ASN A 91 10.40 10.83 -5.55
CA ASN A 91 10.00 11.98 -4.72
C ASN A 91 9.48 11.65 -3.31
N LEU A 92 9.88 10.50 -2.77
CA LEU A 92 9.63 10.12 -1.38
C LEU A 92 10.91 10.21 -0.56
N ASN A 93 10.80 10.69 0.67
CA ASN A 93 11.92 10.67 1.61
C ASN A 93 12.32 9.21 1.92
N ASP A 94 13.62 8.92 1.85
CA ASP A 94 14.22 7.63 2.17
C ASP A 94 13.72 7.03 3.49
N ALA A 95 13.50 7.88 4.52
CA ALA A 95 12.95 7.43 5.80
C ALA A 95 11.53 6.84 5.68
N THR A 96 10.70 7.41 4.78
CA THR A 96 9.34 6.92 4.52
C THR A 96 9.38 5.60 3.77
N ILE A 97 10.24 5.50 2.75
CA ILE A 97 10.45 4.25 2.01
C ILE A 97 10.97 3.16 2.96
N ALA A 98 11.99 3.46 3.77
CA ALA A 98 12.53 2.51 4.75
C ALA A 98 11.46 2.02 5.74
N LYS A 99 10.60 2.92 6.25
CA LYS A 99 9.48 2.53 7.12
C LYS A 99 8.50 1.60 6.41
N MET A 100 8.13 1.90 5.16
CA MET A 100 7.24 1.05 4.37
C MET A 100 7.86 -0.32 4.09
N THR A 101 9.13 -0.35 3.67
CA THR A 101 9.90 -1.58 3.45
C THR A 101 9.95 -2.43 4.70
N ASN A 102 10.23 -1.84 5.87
CA ASN A 102 10.22 -2.56 7.14
C ASN A 102 8.84 -3.17 7.42
N MET A 103 7.74 -2.43 7.26
CA MET A 103 6.40 -2.99 7.47
C MET A 103 6.10 -4.17 6.55
N VAL A 104 6.45 -4.07 5.26
CA VAL A 104 6.24 -5.15 4.28
C VAL A 104 7.11 -6.36 4.58
N ALA A 105 8.37 -6.17 5.01
CA ALA A 105 9.28 -7.25 5.37
C ALA A 105 8.78 -8.08 6.56
N HIS A 106 8.07 -7.46 7.52
CA HIS A 106 7.48 -8.17 8.68
C HIS A 106 6.18 -8.93 8.34
N MET A 107 5.67 -8.84 7.10
CA MET A 107 4.47 -9.57 6.65
C MET A 107 4.78 -10.96 6.05
N GLY A 108 6.06 -11.33 5.93
CA GLY A 108 6.54 -12.61 5.38
C GLY A 108 6.70 -13.72 6.40
#